data_AF-A0A847NRZ5-F1
#
_entry.id   AF-A0A847NRZ5-F1
#
_cell.length_a   1.000
_cell.length_b   1.000
_cell.length_c   1.000
_cell.angle_alpha   90.00
_cell.angle_beta   90.00
_cell.angle_gamma   90.00
#
_symmetry.space_group_name_H-M   'P 1'
#
loop_
_entity.id
_entity.type
_entity.pdbx_description
1 polymer ?
#
loop_
_entity_poly.entity_id
_entity_poly.type
_entity_poly.pdbx_seq_one_letter_code
_entity_poly.pdbx_strand_id
1 'polypeptide(L)'
;MLLMSPYIITFLVVESLIIFFSFIALFFAFNIVKNYDEKACVESQFDLAKKGYLVSTIIFFILAVKIPLFLFFVWAMDTASAIVPGAMCAAGIVDATEQGAYMFFLKILNLFLLSGWMLINHEDAKTKTSIFLKLKFKLFIFLFFFLFAEFILEFIHFSSIPLDEPVQCCSDIFRQTGLTQMKFWHTNEFILVVFYTLFVLLFLSAYYELDLAIGMLSLSFMLSSIYAIIRFFSSYIYELPVHKCPFCMLQGDYYYIGYVIYILIFVGTLPGFFLFVMDILDRKVPKFWYRLSLVGNTLLVAVLTYYPVSYYIRNGVWL
;
A
#
# COMPACT_ATOMS: atom_id res chain seq x y z
N MET A 1 10.14 17.44 -21.50
CA MET A 1 9.26 16.34 -21.06
C MET A 1 9.72 15.87 -19.71
N LEU A 2 8.80 15.71 -18.75
CA LEU A 2 9.12 15.27 -17.39
C LEU A 2 9.89 13.94 -17.36
N LEU A 3 9.62 13.07 -18.35
CA LEU A 3 10.31 11.81 -18.60
C LEU A 3 11.85 11.92 -18.70
N MET A 4 12.39 13.09 -19.07
CA MET A 4 13.84 13.31 -19.21
C MET A 4 14.51 13.69 -17.88
N SER A 5 13.74 13.83 -16.80
CA SER A 5 14.28 14.04 -15.47
C SER A 5 15.07 12.82 -15.01
N PRO A 6 16.30 12.99 -14.48
CA PRO A 6 17.16 11.88 -14.08
C PRO A 6 16.50 10.98 -13.03
N TYR A 7 15.66 11.54 -12.16
CA TYR A 7 14.95 10.80 -11.12
C TYR A 7 13.89 9.86 -11.70
N ILE A 8 13.13 10.33 -12.70
CA ILE A 8 12.07 9.56 -13.35
C ILE A 8 12.66 8.50 -14.28
N ILE A 9 13.74 8.82 -15.00
CA ILE A 9 14.48 7.81 -15.78
C ILE A 9 14.99 6.70 -14.87
N THR A 10 15.63 7.06 -13.75
CA THR A 10 16.15 6.08 -12.79
C THR A 10 15.03 5.18 -12.27
N PHE A 11 13.91 5.79 -11.87
CA PHE A 11 12.73 5.06 -11.42
C PHE A 11 12.20 4.08 -12.49
N LEU A 12 11.98 4.56 -13.72
CA LEU A 12 11.45 3.74 -14.83
C LEU A 12 12.40 2.63 -15.27
N VAL A 13 13.72 2.83 -15.20
CA VAL A 13 14.71 1.80 -15.50
C VAL A 13 14.62 0.66 -14.47
N VAL A 14 14.52 0.99 -13.18
CA VAL A 14 14.38 -0.02 -12.13
C VAL A 14 13.04 -0.76 -12.25
N GLU A 15 11.94 -0.05 -12.52
CA GLU A 15 10.63 -0.68 -12.79
C GLU A 15 10.69 -1.60 -14.02
N SER A 16 11.35 -1.18 -15.10
CA SER A 16 11.53 -2.01 -16.30
C SER A 16 12.31 -3.29 -16.00
N LEU A 17 13.34 -3.23 -15.15
CA LEU A 17 14.08 -4.41 -14.69
C LEU A 17 13.20 -5.35 -13.86
N ILE A 18 12.37 -4.81 -12.96
CA ILE A 18 11.40 -5.59 -12.19
C ILE A 18 10.43 -6.32 -13.11
N ILE A 19 9.88 -5.62 -14.11
CA ILE A 19 8.98 -6.20 -15.10
C ILE A 19 9.68 -7.29 -15.93
N PHE A 20 10.93 -7.06 -16.36
CA PHE A 20 11.70 -8.07 -17.07
C PHE A 20 11.86 -9.36 -16.25
N PHE A 21 12.25 -9.24 -14.97
CA PHE A 21 12.37 -10.38 -14.07
C PHE A 21 11.00 -11.04 -13.79
N SER A 22 9.92 -10.26 -13.72
CA SER A 22 8.58 -10.78 -13.48
C SER A 22 8.07 -11.59 -14.68
N PHE A 23 8.41 -11.21 -15.93
CA PHE A 23 8.13 -12.00 -17.12
C PHE A 23 8.87 -13.35 -17.12
N ILE A 24 10.15 -13.37 -16.71
CA ILE A 24 10.91 -14.62 -16.54
C ILE A 24 10.22 -15.51 -15.51
N ALA A 25 9.87 -14.94 -14.34
CA ALA A 25 9.18 -15.66 -13.29
C ALA A 25 7.81 -16.19 -13.75
N LEU A 26 7.07 -15.42 -14.56
CA LEU A 26 5.76 -15.80 -15.10
C LEU A 26 5.85 -17.04 -15.98
N PHE A 27 6.83 -17.09 -16.89
CA PHE A 27 7.04 -18.23 -17.78
C PHE A 27 7.22 -19.54 -16.98
N PHE A 28 8.07 -19.52 -15.96
CA PHE A 28 8.28 -20.69 -15.11
C PHE A 28 7.08 -20.97 -14.18
N ALA A 29 6.40 -19.94 -13.69
CA ALA A 29 5.21 -20.08 -12.85
C ALA A 29 4.09 -20.84 -13.58
N PHE A 30 3.83 -20.50 -14.86
CA PHE A 30 2.86 -21.24 -15.68
C PHE A 30 3.23 -22.71 -15.83
N ASN A 31 4.51 -22.99 -16.10
CA ASN A 31 5.00 -24.36 -16.25
C ASN A 31 4.83 -25.17 -14.95
N ILE A 32 5.13 -24.57 -13.79
CA ILE A 32 4.98 -25.22 -12.48
C ILE A 32 3.49 -25.46 -12.17
N VAL A 33 2.63 -24.46 -12.36
CA VAL A 33 1.19 -24.59 -12.07
C VAL A 33 0.55 -25.69 -12.91
N LYS A 34 0.93 -25.82 -14.19
CA LYS A 34 0.37 -26.81 -15.10
C LYS A 34 0.85 -28.23 -14.81
N ASN A 35 2.13 -28.41 -14.52
CA ASN A 35 2.77 -29.73 -14.56
C ASN A 35 3.16 -30.30 -13.19
N TYR A 36 3.20 -29.49 -12.13
CA TYR A 36 3.56 -29.98 -10.81
C TYR A 36 2.50 -30.96 -10.29
N ASP A 37 2.89 -32.00 -9.59
CA ASP A 37 1.98 -32.86 -8.82
C ASP A 37 2.66 -33.25 -7.51
N GLU A 38 2.05 -32.85 -6.40
CA GLU A 38 2.56 -33.05 -5.04
C GLU A 38 2.58 -34.53 -4.62
N LYS A 39 1.76 -35.37 -5.26
CA LYS A 39 1.66 -36.81 -4.94
C LYS A 39 2.58 -37.68 -5.78
N ALA A 40 3.13 -37.14 -6.85
CA ALA A 40 3.96 -37.89 -7.79
C ALA A 40 5.44 -37.86 -7.39
N CYS A 41 6.00 -39.02 -7.08
CA CYS A 41 7.42 -39.18 -6.74
C CYS A 41 8.27 -39.50 -7.98
N VAL A 42 8.33 -38.57 -8.94
CA VAL A 42 9.09 -38.72 -10.19
C VAL A 42 10.16 -37.64 -10.30
N GLU A 43 11.32 -37.94 -10.89
CA GLU A 43 12.45 -37.01 -11.06
C GLU A 43 12.05 -35.66 -11.67
N SER A 44 11.15 -35.67 -12.66
CA SER A 44 10.63 -34.45 -13.29
C SER A 44 9.91 -33.51 -12.31
N GLN A 45 9.29 -34.03 -11.24
CA GLN A 45 8.64 -33.22 -10.20
C GLN A 45 9.67 -32.58 -9.26
N PHE A 46 10.77 -33.28 -8.97
CA PHE A 46 11.89 -32.70 -8.22
C PHE A 46 12.55 -31.55 -8.98
N ASP A 47 12.70 -31.68 -10.29
CA ASP A 47 13.21 -30.60 -11.15
C ASP A 47 12.28 -29.37 -11.16
N LEU A 48 10.96 -29.59 -11.21
CA LEU A 48 9.98 -28.50 -11.11
C LEU A 48 10.04 -27.80 -9.74
N ALA A 49 10.17 -28.56 -8.65
CA ALA A 49 10.34 -27.99 -7.31
C ALA A 49 11.64 -27.17 -7.19
N LYS A 50 12.76 -27.67 -7.74
CA LYS A 50 14.04 -26.97 -7.76
C LYS A 50 13.98 -25.67 -8.56
N LYS A 51 13.32 -25.69 -9.73
CA LYS A 51 13.03 -24.46 -10.50
C LYS A 51 12.18 -23.50 -9.69
N GLY A 52 11.20 -24.00 -8.93
CA GLY A 52 10.38 -23.22 -8.02
C GLY A 52 11.19 -22.41 -7.00
N TYR A 53 12.32 -22.94 -6.50
CA TYR A 53 13.20 -22.18 -5.60
C TYR A 53 13.84 -20.97 -6.28
N LEU A 54 14.34 -21.15 -7.51
CA LEU A 54 14.91 -20.05 -8.31
C LEU A 54 13.86 -18.97 -8.58
N VAL A 55 12.66 -19.37 -9.02
CA VAL A 55 11.56 -18.42 -9.29
C VAL A 55 11.15 -17.70 -8.00
N SER A 56 11.07 -18.41 -6.87
CA SER A 56 10.72 -17.79 -5.60
C SER A 56 11.77 -16.75 -5.15
N THR A 57 13.04 -16.99 -5.46
CA THR A 57 14.14 -16.04 -5.21
C THR A 57 14.00 -14.79 -6.08
N ILE A 58 13.62 -14.94 -7.36
CA ILE A 58 13.34 -13.81 -8.26
C ILE A 58 12.19 -12.97 -7.72
N ILE A 59 11.10 -13.59 -7.29
CA ILE A 59 9.93 -12.88 -6.75
C ILE A 59 10.26 -12.17 -5.43
N PHE A 60 11.06 -12.79 -4.57
CA PHE A 60 11.57 -12.14 -3.36
C PHE A 60 12.44 -10.92 -3.69
N PHE A 61 13.32 -11.02 -4.69
CA PHE A 61 14.10 -9.88 -5.18
C PHE A 61 13.20 -8.74 -5.68
N ILE A 62 12.14 -9.05 -6.44
CA ILE A 62 11.17 -8.05 -6.89
C ILE A 62 10.55 -7.30 -5.71
N LEU A 63 10.07 -8.01 -4.68
CA LEU A 63 9.50 -7.38 -3.49
C LEU A 63 10.56 -6.55 -2.73
N ALA A 64 11.77 -7.08 -2.56
CA ALA A 64 12.86 -6.41 -1.86
C ALA A 64 13.27 -5.10 -2.54
N VAL A 65 13.19 -5.02 -3.88
CA VAL A 65 13.46 -3.79 -4.64
C VAL A 65 12.24 -2.85 -4.65
N LYS A 66 11.02 -3.37 -4.73
CA LYS A 66 9.78 -2.55 -4.75
C LYS A 66 9.61 -1.67 -3.50
N ILE A 67 9.99 -2.16 -2.31
CA ILE A 67 9.87 -1.38 -1.06
C ILE A 67 10.69 -0.08 -1.09
N PRO A 68 12.03 -0.10 -1.28
CA PRO A 68 12.81 1.13 -1.39
C PRO A 68 12.44 1.93 -2.63
N LEU A 69 12.03 1.28 -3.73
CA LEU A 69 11.59 1.98 -4.94
C LEU A 69 10.30 2.77 -4.72
N PHE A 70 9.38 2.30 -3.88
CA PHE A 70 8.19 3.05 -3.49
C PHE A 70 8.54 4.31 -2.68
N LEU A 71 9.51 4.22 -1.77
CA LEU A 71 10.01 5.40 -1.04
C LEU A 71 10.71 6.39 -1.99
N PHE A 72 11.52 5.86 -2.91
CA PHE A 72 12.15 6.66 -3.97
C PHE A 72 11.11 7.33 -4.87
N PHE A 73 10.02 6.65 -5.21
CA PHE A 73 8.91 7.22 -5.96
C PHE A 73 8.31 8.44 -5.24
N VAL A 74 7.99 8.32 -3.95
CA VAL A 74 7.41 9.44 -3.19
C VAL A 74 8.35 10.64 -3.17
N TRP A 75 9.64 10.41 -2.93
CA TRP A 75 10.67 11.44 -3.00
C TRP A 75 10.84 12.05 -4.40
N ALA A 76 10.80 11.21 -5.44
CA ALA A 76 10.93 11.65 -6.82
C ALA A 76 9.74 12.52 -7.24
N MET A 77 8.52 12.21 -6.79
CA MET A 77 7.33 13.02 -7.05
C MET A 77 7.40 14.38 -6.36
N ASP A 78 7.88 14.42 -5.10
CA ASP A 78 8.08 15.67 -4.38
C ASP A 78 9.17 16.53 -5.05
N THR A 79 10.28 15.93 -5.46
CA THR A 79 11.35 16.63 -6.19
C THR A 79 10.89 17.11 -7.56
N ALA A 80 10.06 16.33 -8.25
CA ALA A 80 9.49 16.69 -9.54
C ALA A 80 8.48 17.85 -9.45
N SER A 81 7.85 18.07 -8.29
CA SER A 81 6.89 19.18 -8.10
C SER A 81 7.54 20.55 -8.29
N ALA A 82 8.84 20.69 -7.99
CA ALA A 82 9.59 21.93 -8.23
C ALA A 82 9.76 22.26 -9.74
N ILE A 83 9.60 21.28 -10.63
CA ILE A 83 9.79 21.43 -12.07
C ILE A 83 8.46 21.71 -12.78
N VAL A 84 7.35 21.18 -12.26
CA VAL A 84 6.03 21.27 -12.89
C VAL A 84 5.27 22.50 -12.36
N PRO A 85 4.88 23.46 -13.22
CA PRO A 85 4.13 24.63 -12.80
C PRO A 85 2.83 24.23 -12.08
N GLY A 86 2.55 24.83 -10.91
CA GLY A 86 1.34 24.56 -10.12
C GLY A 86 1.44 23.38 -9.14
N ALA A 87 2.44 22.50 -9.29
CA ALA A 87 2.65 21.39 -8.37
C ALA A 87 3.36 21.86 -7.09
N MET A 88 2.59 22.08 -6.02
CA MET A 88 3.16 22.49 -4.72
C MET A 88 3.78 21.34 -3.92
N CYS A 89 3.41 20.11 -4.25
CA CYS A 89 3.71 18.92 -3.48
C CYS A 89 3.64 17.67 -4.37
N ALA A 90 4.12 16.52 -3.90
CA ALA A 90 3.98 15.24 -4.62
C ALA A 90 2.53 14.94 -5.06
N ALA A 91 1.51 15.40 -4.32
CA ALA A 91 0.11 15.23 -4.70
C ALA A 91 -0.21 15.91 -6.04
N GLY A 92 0.37 17.08 -6.32
CA GLY A 92 0.14 17.79 -7.57
C GLY A 92 0.72 17.05 -8.78
N ILE A 93 1.82 16.30 -8.59
CA ILE A 93 2.36 15.42 -9.64
C ILE A 93 1.47 14.20 -9.81
N VAL A 94 1.11 13.52 -8.72
CA VAL A 94 0.27 12.31 -8.77
C VAL A 94 -1.12 12.60 -9.35
N ASP A 95 -1.68 13.79 -9.11
CA ASP A 95 -3.00 14.18 -9.63
C ASP A 95 -2.92 14.90 -10.99
N ALA A 96 -1.72 15.10 -11.55
CA ALA A 96 -1.55 15.78 -12.82
C ALA A 96 -2.24 15.08 -14.01
N THR A 97 -2.53 13.78 -13.88
CA THR A 97 -3.29 13.02 -14.86
C THR A 97 -4.29 12.10 -14.18
N GLU A 98 -5.36 11.72 -14.90
CA GLU A 98 -6.39 10.80 -14.39
C GLU A 98 -5.81 9.45 -13.91
N GLN A 99 -4.68 9.02 -14.49
CA GLN A 99 -4.05 7.73 -14.20
C GLN A 99 -3.26 7.73 -12.90
N GLY A 100 -2.82 8.88 -12.39
CA GLY A 100 -1.83 8.91 -11.32
C GLY A 100 -2.38 8.45 -9.97
N ALA A 101 -3.65 8.76 -9.65
CA ALA A 101 -4.33 8.20 -8.48
C ALA A 101 -4.45 6.66 -8.55
N TYR A 102 -4.79 6.12 -9.72
CA TYR A 102 -4.87 4.66 -9.93
C TYR A 102 -3.49 4.01 -9.83
N MET A 103 -2.46 4.62 -10.39
CA MET A 103 -1.07 4.18 -10.31
C MET A 103 -0.59 4.11 -8.84
N PHE A 104 -0.84 5.16 -8.06
CA PHE A 104 -0.46 5.21 -6.65
C PHE A 104 -1.21 4.17 -5.81
N PHE A 105 -2.51 3.99 -6.06
CA PHE A 105 -3.29 2.94 -5.39
C PHE A 105 -2.75 1.55 -5.73
N LEU A 106 -2.47 1.28 -7.01
CA LEU A 106 -1.98 -0.01 -7.48
C LEU A 106 -0.58 -0.34 -6.92
N LYS A 107 0.28 0.67 -6.74
CA LYS A 107 1.56 0.57 -6.01
C LYS A 107 1.41 0.02 -4.61
N ILE A 108 0.55 0.64 -3.80
CA ILE A 108 0.28 0.21 -2.42
C ILE A 108 -0.31 -1.20 -2.41
N LEU A 109 -1.27 -1.46 -3.30
CA LEU A 109 -1.90 -2.77 -3.40
C LEU A 109 -0.91 -3.88 -3.77
N ASN A 110 0.01 -3.63 -4.72
CA ASN A 110 1.03 -4.58 -5.13
C ASN A 110 1.99 -4.94 -3.99
N LEU A 111 2.46 -3.95 -3.22
CA LEU A 111 3.29 -4.19 -2.03
C LEU A 111 2.56 -5.08 -1.02
N PHE A 112 1.28 -4.79 -0.79
CA PHE A 112 0.45 -5.57 0.13
C PHE A 112 0.27 -7.02 -0.34
N LEU A 113 -0.11 -7.23 -1.60
CA LEU A 113 -0.33 -8.57 -2.13
C LEU A 113 0.97 -9.39 -2.25
N LEU A 114 2.09 -8.78 -2.65
CA LEU A 114 3.40 -9.45 -2.71
C LEU A 114 3.88 -9.88 -1.33
N SER A 115 3.58 -9.09 -0.28
CA SER A 115 3.91 -9.50 1.10
C SER A 115 3.10 -10.73 1.53
N GLY A 116 1.84 -10.86 1.10
CA GLY A 116 1.04 -12.07 1.28
C GLY A 116 1.63 -13.27 0.54
N TRP A 117 2.08 -13.07 -0.70
CA TRP A 117 2.81 -14.10 -1.45
C TRP A 117 4.08 -14.56 -0.71
N MET A 118 4.83 -13.63 -0.12
CA MET A 118 6.04 -13.94 0.65
C MET A 118 5.71 -14.80 1.87
N LEU A 119 4.59 -14.57 2.55
CA LEU A 119 4.13 -15.41 3.66
C LEU A 119 3.81 -16.83 3.19
N ILE A 120 3.07 -16.98 2.08
CA ILE A 120 2.78 -18.32 1.52
C ILE A 120 4.10 -19.03 1.17
N ASN A 121 5.06 -18.32 0.58
CA ASN A 121 6.37 -18.89 0.27
C ASN A 121 7.15 -19.31 1.54
N HIS A 122 7.07 -18.53 2.62
CA HIS A 122 7.67 -18.88 3.91
C HIS A 122 7.03 -20.13 4.52
N GLU A 123 5.71 -20.27 4.46
CA GLU A 123 5.01 -21.45 4.96
C GLU A 123 5.23 -22.69 4.07
N ASP A 124 5.33 -22.52 2.75
CA ASP A 124 5.64 -23.59 1.80
C ASP A 124 7.04 -24.17 2.09
N ALA A 125 8.03 -23.32 2.37
CA ALA A 125 9.40 -23.74 2.70
C ALA A 125 9.50 -24.57 3.99
N LYS A 126 8.51 -24.52 4.88
CA LYS A 126 8.45 -25.38 6.09
C LYS A 126 7.94 -26.79 5.78
N THR A 127 7.32 -26.99 4.62
CA THR A 127 6.78 -28.30 4.21
C THR A 127 7.82 -29.12 3.47
N LYS A 128 7.87 -30.43 3.74
CA LYS A 128 8.78 -31.34 3.04
C LYS A 128 8.35 -31.63 1.60
N THR A 129 7.07 -31.48 1.29
CA THR A 129 6.44 -31.86 0.01
C THR A 129 5.99 -30.64 -0.82
N SER A 130 6.32 -29.42 -0.41
CA SER A 130 5.97 -28.16 -1.10
C SER A 130 4.50 -28.11 -1.52
N ILE A 131 3.61 -28.31 -0.56
CA ILE A 131 2.16 -28.43 -0.78
C ILE A 131 1.58 -27.14 -1.39
N PHE A 132 2.14 -25.98 -1.06
CA PHE A 132 1.64 -24.69 -1.50
C PHE A 132 2.34 -24.15 -2.76
N LEU A 133 3.22 -24.95 -3.38
CA LEU A 133 3.97 -24.55 -4.58
C LEU A 133 3.04 -24.08 -5.71
N LYS A 134 1.97 -24.83 -6.00
CA LYS A 134 0.98 -24.44 -7.01
C LYS A 134 0.24 -23.17 -6.62
N LEU A 135 -0.20 -23.08 -5.36
CA LEU A 135 -0.99 -21.97 -4.87
C LEU A 135 -0.20 -20.65 -4.97
N LYS A 136 1.05 -20.63 -4.51
CA LYS A 136 1.88 -19.42 -4.57
C LYS A 136 2.20 -19.00 -6.00
N PHE A 137 2.42 -19.92 -6.93
CA PHE A 137 2.65 -19.54 -8.33
C PHE A 137 1.38 -19.16 -9.09
N LYS A 138 0.23 -19.74 -8.73
CA LYS A 138 -1.07 -19.27 -9.23
C LYS A 138 -1.35 -17.83 -8.77
N LEU A 139 -1.07 -17.54 -7.50
CA LEU A 139 -1.15 -16.18 -6.97
C LEU A 139 -0.17 -15.25 -7.72
N PHE A 140 1.09 -15.67 -7.92
CA PHE A 140 2.05 -14.85 -8.65
C PHE A 140 1.62 -14.53 -10.09
N ILE A 141 1.03 -15.48 -10.82
CA ILE A 141 0.47 -15.21 -12.16
C ILE A 141 -0.55 -14.07 -12.11
N PHE A 142 -1.42 -14.05 -11.09
CA PHE A 142 -2.35 -12.95 -10.89
C PHE A 142 -1.62 -11.63 -10.54
N LEU A 143 -0.64 -11.67 -9.63
CA LEU A 143 0.16 -10.49 -9.24
C LEU A 143 0.97 -9.90 -10.39
N PHE A 144 1.42 -10.72 -11.33
CA PHE A 144 2.12 -10.26 -12.53
C PHE A 144 1.27 -9.26 -13.31
N PHE A 145 -0.03 -9.53 -13.51
CA PHE A 145 -0.91 -8.59 -14.23
C PHE A 145 -1.07 -7.27 -13.51
N PHE A 146 -1.10 -7.28 -12.17
CA PHE A 146 -1.16 -6.05 -11.39
C PHE A 146 0.16 -5.27 -11.46
N LEU A 147 1.31 -5.94 -11.40
CA LEU A 147 2.62 -5.31 -11.61
C LEU A 147 2.75 -4.71 -13.01
N PHE A 148 2.29 -5.43 -14.03
CA PHE A 148 2.34 -4.95 -15.40
C PHE A 148 1.39 -3.77 -15.65
N ALA A 149 0.18 -3.82 -15.07
CA ALA A 149 -0.75 -2.69 -15.12
C ALA A 149 -0.20 -1.45 -14.39
N GLU A 150 0.47 -1.63 -13.25
CA GLU A 150 1.16 -0.55 -12.52
C GLU A 150 2.18 0.14 -13.43
N PHE A 151 3.06 -0.63 -14.08
CA PHE A 151 4.07 -0.11 -14.99
C PHE A 151 3.49 0.64 -16.19
N ILE A 152 2.40 0.12 -16.79
CA ILE A 152 1.72 0.81 -17.90
C ILE A 152 1.16 2.15 -17.44
N LEU A 153 0.48 2.17 -16.28
CA LEU A 153 -0.10 3.41 -15.74
C LEU A 153 0.97 4.44 -15.43
N GLU A 154 2.13 4.01 -14.89
CA GLU A 154 3.28 4.89 -14.67
C GLU A 154 3.79 5.50 -15.98
N PHE A 155 4.01 4.66 -16.99
CA PHE A 155 4.53 5.11 -18.27
C PHE A 155 3.60 6.13 -18.93
N ILE A 156 2.28 5.85 -18.92
CA ILE A 156 1.25 6.77 -19.44
C ILE A 156 1.26 8.07 -18.62
N HIS A 157 1.20 7.97 -17.29
CA HIS A 157 1.18 9.14 -16.40
C HIS A 157 2.36 10.07 -16.67
N PHE A 158 3.60 9.58 -16.62
CA PHE A 158 4.78 10.43 -16.81
C PHE A 158 4.96 10.95 -18.23
N SER A 159 4.42 10.25 -19.24
CA SER A 159 4.44 10.70 -20.62
C SER A 159 3.39 11.78 -20.90
N SER A 160 2.30 11.80 -20.13
CA SER A 160 1.15 12.70 -20.31
C SER A 160 1.20 13.98 -19.49
N ILE A 161 2.13 14.14 -18.55
CA ILE A 161 2.22 15.37 -17.74
C ILE A 161 2.69 16.55 -18.63
N PRO A 162 1.84 17.58 -18.82
CA PRO A 162 2.25 18.79 -19.53
C PRO A 162 3.24 19.59 -18.68
N LEU A 163 4.25 20.19 -19.33
CA LEU A 163 5.16 21.13 -18.67
C LEU A 163 4.81 22.60 -18.96
N ASP A 164 3.93 22.82 -19.93
CA ASP A 164 3.60 24.16 -20.45
C ASP A 164 2.32 24.73 -19.82
N GLU A 165 1.55 23.91 -19.12
CA GLU A 165 0.30 24.28 -18.46
C GLU A 165 0.38 23.99 -16.95
N PRO A 166 -0.16 24.88 -16.10
CA PRO A 166 -0.16 24.65 -14.67
C PRO A 166 -1.10 23.50 -14.29
N VAL A 167 -0.59 22.57 -13.49
CA VAL A 167 -1.41 21.49 -12.91
C VAL A 167 -2.24 22.01 -11.73
N GLN A 168 -3.26 21.26 -11.32
CA GLN A 168 -4.07 21.63 -10.16
C GLN A 168 -3.23 21.62 -8.89
N CYS A 169 -3.36 22.69 -8.10
CA CYS A 169 -2.65 22.78 -6.83
C CYS A 169 -3.33 21.91 -5.76
N CYS A 170 -2.57 21.49 -4.73
CA CYS A 170 -3.07 20.58 -3.70
C CYS A 170 -4.32 21.16 -2.98
N SER A 171 -4.50 22.49 -2.91
CA SER A 171 -5.71 23.13 -2.36
C SER A 171 -6.95 23.05 -3.25
N ASP A 172 -6.80 22.98 -4.57
CA ASP A 172 -7.93 22.79 -5.49
C ASP A 172 -8.39 21.33 -5.52
N ILE A 173 -7.43 20.39 -5.52
CA ILE A 173 -7.68 18.94 -5.48
C ILE A 173 -8.53 18.56 -4.26
N PHE A 174 -8.20 19.13 -3.09
CA PHE A 174 -8.89 18.83 -1.84
C PHE A 174 -10.00 19.83 -1.49
N ARG A 175 -10.33 20.77 -2.40
CA ARG A 175 -11.35 21.79 -2.15
C ARG A 175 -12.71 21.14 -1.93
N GLN A 176 -13.39 21.50 -0.84
CA GLN A 176 -14.79 21.15 -0.67
C GLN A 176 -15.63 22.03 -1.60
N THR A 177 -16.38 21.41 -2.51
CA THR A 177 -17.56 22.04 -3.10
C THR A 177 -18.53 22.39 -1.96
N GLY A 178 -19.10 23.59 -1.99
CA GLY A 178 -19.72 24.25 -0.84
C GLY A 178 -20.74 23.42 -0.04
N LEU A 179 -21.02 23.89 1.19
CA LEU A 179 -21.90 23.28 2.21
C LEU A 179 -23.25 22.73 1.70
N THR A 180 -23.76 23.23 0.57
CA THR A 180 -25.02 22.80 -0.06
C THR A 180 -24.94 21.51 -0.87
N GLN A 181 -23.76 20.92 -1.10
CA GLN A 181 -23.60 19.68 -1.89
C GLN A 181 -22.72 18.60 -1.23
N MET A 182 -22.37 18.73 0.06
CA MET A 182 -21.64 17.65 0.74
C MET A 182 -22.54 16.43 0.94
N LYS A 183 -22.24 15.34 0.23
CA LYS A 183 -22.87 14.04 0.48
C LYS A 183 -22.57 13.59 1.92
N PHE A 184 -23.53 12.95 2.57
CA PHE A 184 -23.45 12.49 3.98
C PHE A 184 -22.14 11.76 4.32
N TRP A 185 -21.63 10.92 3.42
CA TRP A 185 -20.38 10.16 3.62
C TRP A 185 -19.08 11.00 3.54
N HIS A 186 -19.17 12.31 3.29
CA HIS A 186 -18.05 13.24 3.35
C HIS A 186 -18.06 14.13 4.60
N THR A 187 -19.04 14.00 5.51
CA THR A 187 -19.05 14.79 6.74
C THR A 187 -18.03 14.26 7.74
N ASN A 188 -17.49 15.14 8.58
CA ASN A 188 -16.48 14.79 9.56
C ASN A 188 -17.02 13.74 10.55
N GLU A 189 -18.29 13.83 10.95
CA GLU A 189 -18.91 12.88 11.87
C GLU A 189 -18.95 11.48 11.27
N PHE A 190 -19.39 11.34 10.01
CA PHE A 190 -19.46 10.03 9.36
C PHE A 190 -18.07 9.39 9.25
N ILE A 191 -17.07 10.17 8.83
CA ILE A 191 -15.69 9.70 8.67
C ILE A 191 -15.14 9.19 10.00
N LEU A 192 -15.32 9.96 11.08
CA LEU A 192 -14.87 9.57 12.42
C LEU A 192 -15.62 8.36 12.97
N VAL A 193 -16.94 8.31 12.80
CA VAL A 193 -17.75 7.17 13.25
C VAL A 193 -17.29 5.89 12.56
N VAL A 194 -17.11 5.91 11.24
CA VAL A 194 -16.61 4.75 10.48
C VAL A 194 -15.20 4.37 10.95
N PHE A 195 -14.30 5.34 11.06
CA PHE A 195 -12.92 5.11 11.48
C PHE A 195 -12.83 4.45 12.88
N TYR A 196 -13.47 5.04 13.89
CA TYR A 196 -13.43 4.51 15.25
C TYR A 196 -14.23 3.20 15.40
N THR A 197 -15.33 3.02 14.65
CA THR A 197 -16.08 1.76 14.67
C THR A 197 -15.23 0.63 14.09
N LEU A 198 -14.59 0.84 12.94
CA LEU A 198 -13.68 -0.14 12.35
C LEU A 198 -12.51 -0.46 13.27
N PHE A 199 -11.95 0.54 13.96
CA PHE A 199 -10.92 0.31 14.97
C PHE A 199 -11.42 -0.57 16.12
N VAL A 200 -12.57 -0.26 16.72
CA VAL A 200 -13.13 -1.03 17.84
C VAL A 200 -13.42 -2.47 17.41
N LEU A 201 -14.03 -2.67 16.24
CA LEU A 201 -14.27 -4.00 15.70
C LEU A 201 -12.96 -4.75 15.47
N LEU A 202 -11.97 -4.11 14.86
CA LEU A 202 -10.65 -4.69 14.63
C LEU A 202 -9.95 -5.08 15.94
N PHE A 203 -10.02 -4.20 16.95
CA PHE A 203 -9.48 -4.45 18.28
C PHE A 203 -10.13 -5.66 18.94
N LEU A 204 -11.47 -5.73 18.93
CA LEU A 204 -12.21 -6.86 19.49
C LEU A 204 -11.91 -8.16 18.73
N SER A 205 -11.87 -8.11 17.39
CA SER A 205 -11.52 -9.28 16.59
C SER A 205 -10.10 -9.76 16.89
N ALA A 206 -9.13 -8.84 17.03
CA ALA A 206 -7.76 -9.17 17.41
C ALA A 206 -7.65 -9.74 18.84
N TYR A 207 -8.44 -9.21 19.77
CA TYR A 207 -8.47 -9.66 21.16
C TYR A 207 -9.09 -11.06 21.33
N TYR A 208 -10.17 -11.35 20.60
CA TYR A 208 -10.85 -12.65 20.60
C TYR A 208 -10.27 -13.65 19.58
N GLU A 209 -9.17 -13.31 18.92
CA GLU A 209 -8.48 -14.17 17.94
C GLU A 209 -9.42 -14.66 16.82
N LEU A 210 -10.20 -13.75 16.22
CA LEU A 210 -11.15 -14.03 15.12
C LEU A 210 -10.49 -13.81 13.74
N ASP A 211 -9.90 -14.86 13.17
CA ASP A 211 -9.00 -14.83 12.01
C ASP A 211 -9.59 -14.11 10.79
N LEU A 212 -10.74 -14.59 10.32
CA LEU A 212 -11.41 -14.04 9.13
C LEU A 212 -11.87 -12.60 9.36
N ALA A 213 -12.38 -12.28 10.56
CA ALA A 213 -12.84 -10.95 10.90
C ALA A 213 -11.69 -9.93 10.89
N ILE A 214 -10.55 -10.26 11.50
CA ILE A 214 -9.38 -9.38 11.50
C ILE A 214 -8.86 -9.16 10.09
N GLY A 215 -8.82 -10.22 9.27
CA GLY A 215 -8.41 -10.13 7.88
C GLY A 215 -9.16 -9.08 7.08
N MET A 216 -10.49 -9.19 7.08
CA MET A 216 -11.37 -8.26 6.37
C MET A 216 -11.32 -6.85 6.98
N LEU A 217 -11.40 -6.76 8.31
CA LEU A 217 -11.41 -5.48 9.02
C LEU A 217 -10.08 -4.73 8.87
N SER A 218 -8.94 -5.42 8.77
CA SER A 218 -7.63 -4.77 8.61
C SER A 218 -7.53 -4.02 7.29
N LEU A 219 -8.01 -4.62 6.20
CA LEU A 219 -8.03 -3.97 4.89
C LEU A 219 -9.00 -2.79 4.89
N SER A 220 -10.21 -2.97 5.43
CA SER A 220 -11.20 -1.88 5.55
C SER A 220 -10.69 -0.74 6.42
N PHE A 221 -10.03 -1.05 7.54
CA PHE A 221 -9.45 -0.07 8.44
C PHE A 221 -8.27 0.67 7.81
N MET A 222 -7.43 0.01 7.01
CA MET A 222 -6.37 0.66 6.24
C MET A 222 -6.93 1.75 5.31
N LEU A 223 -7.94 1.39 4.50
CA LEU A 223 -8.58 2.32 3.56
C LEU A 223 -9.27 3.47 4.30
N SER A 224 -10.00 3.15 5.38
CA SER A 224 -10.64 4.15 6.24
C SER A 224 -9.62 5.09 6.89
N SER A 225 -8.47 4.58 7.33
CA SER A 225 -7.40 5.38 7.93
C SER A 225 -6.82 6.37 6.94
N ILE A 226 -6.48 5.93 5.73
CA ILE A 226 -5.96 6.83 4.67
C ILE A 226 -6.99 7.92 4.36
N TYR A 227 -8.26 7.54 4.20
CA TYR A 227 -9.33 8.49 3.90
C TYR A 227 -9.57 9.49 5.05
N ALA A 228 -9.59 9.02 6.31
CA ALA A 228 -9.74 9.87 7.48
C ALA A 228 -8.55 10.82 7.66
N ILE A 229 -7.33 10.36 7.34
CA ILE A 229 -6.14 11.21 7.34
C ILE A 229 -6.31 12.35 6.33
N ILE A 230 -6.65 12.04 5.08
CA ILE A 230 -6.80 13.05 4.04
C ILE A 230 -7.89 14.06 4.40
N ARG A 231 -9.06 13.60 4.88
CA ARG A 231 -10.25 14.45 4.98
C ARG A 231 -10.42 15.16 6.34
N PHE A 232 -9.87 14.59 7.41
CA PHE A 232 -10.05 15.05 8.78
C PHE A 232 -8.73 15.26 9.53
N PHE A 233 -7.88 14.22 9.71
CA PHE A 233 -6.73 14.35 10.61
C PHE A 233 -5.63 15.28 10.08
N SER A 234 -5.46 15.37 8.76
CA SER A 234 -4.49 16.26 8.12
C SER A 234 -4.65 17.72 8.55
N SER A 235 -5.88 18.24 8.59
CA SER A 235 -6.13 19.64 8.99
C SER A 235 -5.75 19.91 10.44
N TYR A 236 -5.83 18.90 11.32
CA TYR A 236 -5.38 19.02 12.71
C TYR A 236 -3.86 18.85 12.86
N ILE A 237 -3.22 18.03 12.02
CA ILE A 237 -1.75 17.91 11.99
C ILE A 237 -1.12 19.24 11.51
N TYR A 238 -1.76 19.88 10.54
CA TYR A 238 -1.30 21.15 9.98
C TYR A 238 -1.79 22.38 10.72
N GLU A 239 -2.76 22.22 11.62
CA GLU A 239 -3.48 23.31 12.28
C GLU A 239 -4.08 24.32 11.25
N LEU A 240 -4.48 23.81 10.07
CA LEU A 240 -4.99 24.58 8.93
C LEU A 240 -6.22 23.88 8.30
N PRO A 241 -7.44 24.46 8.38
CA PRO A 241 -8.68 23.79 7.93
C PRO A 241 -8.70 23.35 6.47
N VAL A 242 -8.05 24.13 5.62
CA VAL A 242 -8.04 23.94 4.17
C VAL A 242 -6.89 23.06 3.69
N HIS A 243 -5.89 22.80 4.54
CA HIS A 243 -4.74 21.98 4.15
C HIS A 243 -5.02 20.50 4.43
N LYS A 244 -5.11 19.71 3.35
CA LYS A 244 -5.55 18.29 3.41
C LYS A 244 -4.60 17.31 2.73
N CYS A 245 -3.46 17.81 2.25
CA CYS A 245 -2.53 17.02 1.46
C CYS A 245 -1.94 15.86 2.28
N PRO A 246 -1.99 14.59 1.83
CA PRO A 246 -1.37 13.48 2.54
C PRO A 246 0.16 13.43 2.42
N PHE A 247 0.74 14.18 1.49
CA PHE A 247 2.19 14.19 1.23
C PHE A 247 2.93 15.27 2.00
N CYS A 248 2.31 16.41 2.30
CA CYS A 248 2.98 17.49 3.03
C CYS A 248 3.41 17.07 4.45
N MET A 249 2.70 16.17 5.13
CA MET A 249 3.08 15.61 6.43
C MET A 249 4.37 14.80 6.39
N LEU A 250 4.86 14.43 5.20
CA LEU A 250 6.16 13.79 5.01
C LEU A 250 7.30 14.81 4.96
N GLN A 251 7.02 16.10 4.85
CA GLN A 251 8.04 17.14 4.75
C GLN A 251 8.58 17.54 6.14
N GLY A 252 9.74 18.18 6.15
CA GLY A 252 10.44 18.57 7.38
C GLY A 252 9.67 19.61 8.21
N ASP A 253 8.84 20.42 7.57
CA ASP A 253 8.00 21.45 8.23
C ASP A 253 7.02 20.85 9.26
N TYR A 254 6.66 19.57 9.08
CA TYR A 254 5.80 18.81 9.99
C TYR A 254 6.55 17.67 10.68
N TYR A 255 7.85 17.84 10.90
CA TYR A 255 8.72 16.92 11.64
C TYR A 255 8.69 15.47 11.12
N TYR A 256 8.41 15.28 9.82
CA TYR A 256 8.36 13.96 9.20
C TYR A 256 7.31 13.01 9.82
N ILE A 257 6.28 13.53 10.51
CA ILE A 257 5.27 12.71 11.22
C ILE A 257 4.55 11.74 10.29
N GLY A 258 4.35 12.12 9.02
CA GLY A 258 3.69 11.27 8.03
C GLY A 258 4.33 9.89 7.92
N TYR A 259 5.67 9.79 8.00
CA TYR A 259 6.35 8.50 7.94
C TYR A 259 5.95 7.59 9.10
N VAL A 260 5.84 8.13 10.32
CA VAL A 260 5.39 7.38 11.49
C VAL A 260 3.95 6.90 11.29
N ILE A 261 3.06 7.77 10.83
CA ILE A 261 1.65 7.45 10.59
C ILE A 261 1.53 6.32 9.55
N TYR A 262 2.17 6.45 8.38
CA TYR A 262 2.08 5.43 7.32
C TYR A 262 2.75 4.11 7.72
N ILE A 263 3.86 4.14 8.44
CA ILE A 263 4.49 2.92 8.99
C ILE A 263 3.52 2.23 9.96
N LEU A 264 2.86 2.97 10.85
CA LEU A 264 1.89 2.41 11.78
C LEU A 264 0.67 1.82 11.08
N ILE A 265 0.19 2.44 9.98
CA ILE A 265 -0.86 1.84 9.13
C ILE A 265 -0.40 0.48 8.61
N PHE A 266 0.77 0.39 7.99
CA PHE A 266 1.28 -0.88 7.47
C PHE A 266 1.52 -1.91 8.58
N VAL A 267 2.21 -1.54 9.66
CA VAL A 267 2.51 -2.45 10.78
C VAL A 267 1.25 -2.90 11.51
N GLY A 268 0.20 -2.07 11.56
CA GLY A 268 -1.08 -2.41 12.16
C GLY A 268 -1.94 -3.33 11.29
N THR A 269 -2.06 -3.03 9.99
CA THR A 269 -3.03 -3.73 9.12
C THR A 269 -2.44 -4.94 8.40
N LEU A 270 -1.15 -4.93 8.09
CA LEU A 270 -0.51 -6.02 7.38
C LEU A 270 -0.52 -7.35 8.16
N PRO A 271 -0.25 -7.39 9.47
CA PRO A 271 -0.37 -8.61 10.25
C PRO A 271 -1.78 -9.21 10.17
N GLY A 272 -2.83 -8.39 10.16
CA GLY A 272 -4.20 -8.88 10.03
C GLY A 272 -4.48 -9.56 8.69
N PHE A 273 -3.91 -9.05 7.60
CA PHE A 273 -3.91 -9.74 6.32
C PHE A 273 -3.13 -11.05 6.34
N PHE A 274 -2.01 -11.12 7.08
CA PHE A 274 -1.30 -12.37 7.28
C PHE A 274 -2.12 -13.42 8.01
N LEU A 275 -2.93 -13.04 9.01
CA LEU A 275 -3.85 -13.97 9.68
C LEU A 275 -4.83 -14.59 8.67
N PHE A 276 -5.42 -13.77 7.80
CA PHE A 276 -6.31 -14.22 6.73
C PHE A 276 -5.65 -15.19 5.76
N VAL A 277 -4.41 -14.89 5.34
CA VAL A 277 -3.64 -15.79 4.48
C VAL A 277 -3.36 -17.11 5.20
N MET A 278 -2.99 -17.09 6.48
CA MET A 278 -2.71 -18.31 7.25
C MET A 278 -3.95 -19.18 7.45
N ASP A 279 -5.12 -18.57 7.66
CA ASP A 279 -6.41 -19.25 7.75
C ASP A 279 -6.76 -19.96 6.42
N ILE A 280 -6.58 -19.29 5.27
CA ILE A 280 -6.74 -19.92 3.94
C ILE A 280 -5.80 -21.11 3.74
N LEU A 281 -4.60 -21.06 4.31
CA LEU A 281 -3.62 -22.14 4.23
C LEU A 281 -3.85 -23.27 5.24
N ASP A 282 -4.87 -23.17 6.11
CA ASP A 282 -5.11 -24.07 7.25
C ASP A 282 -3.84 -24.26 8.11
N ARG A 283 -3.16 -23.13 8.39
CA ARG A 283 -1.93 -23.10 9.19
C ARG A 283 -2.18 -22.46 10.54
N LYS A 284 -1.55 -23.05 11.57
CA LYS A 284 -1.60 -22.51 12.93
C LYS A 284 -1.08 -21.09 12.93
N VAL A 285 -1.94 -20.17 13.40
CA VAL A 285 -1.65 -18.75 13.41
C VAL A 285 -0.86 -18.36 14.66
N PRO A 286 0.34 -17.76 14.52
CA PRO A 286 1.10 -17.28 15.67
C PRO A 286 0.41 -16.10 16.39
N LYS A 287 0.30 -16.17 17.73
CA LYS A 287 -0.22 -15.07 18.56
C LYS A 287 0.50 -13.73 18.38
N PHE A 288 1.75 -13.79 17.90
CA PHE A 288 2.55 -12.61 17.57
C PHE A 288 1.83 -11.68 16.59
N TRP A 289 1.18 -12.20 15.55
CA TRP A 289 0.55 -11.39 14.52
C TRP A 289 -0.68 -10.62 15.03
N TYR A 290 -1.51 -11.24 15.88
CA TYR A 290 -2.62 -10.54 16.54
C TYR A 290 -2.11 -9.40 17.42
N ARG A 291 -1.07 -9.65 18.23
CA ARG A 291 -0.48 -8.63 19.11
C ARG A 291 0.12 -7.49 18.32
N LEU A 292 0.85 -7.80 17.24
CA LEU A 292 1.45 -6.77 16.39
C LEU A 292 0.38 -5.91 15.73
N SER A 293 -0.69 -6.53 15.20
CA SER A 293 -1.83 -5.81 14.64
C SER A 293 -2.49 -4.90 15.68
N LEU A 294 -2.80 -5.45 16.85
CA LEU A 294 -3.46 -4.71 17.93
C LEU A 294 -2.63 -3.52 18.39
N VAL A 295 -1.34 -3.73 18.67
CA VAL A 295 -0.43 -2.67 19.13
C VAL A 295 -0.24 -1.61 18.04
N GLY A 296 0.02 -2.01 16.79
CA GLY A 296 0.22 -1.08 15.67
C GLY A 296 -0.99 -0.19 15.43
N ASN A 297 -2.20 -0.78 15.36
CA ASN A 297 -3.43 -0.02 15.15
C ASN A 297 -3.79 0.85 16.38
N THR A 298 -3.54 0.38 17.60
CA THR A 298 -3.80 1.17 18.81
C THR A 298 -2.88 2.39 18.86
N LEU A 299 -1.60 2.22 18.53
CA LEU A 299 -0.66 3.33 18.42
C LEU A 299 -1.04 4.31 17.31
N LEU A 300 -1.46 3.82 16.13
CA LEU A 300 -1.95 4.66 15.04
C LEU A 300 -3.11 5.54 15.51
N VAL A 301 -4.14 4.95 16.12
CA VAL A 301 -5.30 5.69 16.61
C VAL A 301 -4.90 6.67 17.69
N ALA A 302 -4.04 6.29 18.63
CA ALA A 302 -3.55 7.19 19.66
C ALA A 302 -2.83 8.42 19.07
N VAL A 303 -1.96 8.21 18.08
CA VAL A 303 -1.25 9.30 17.38
C VAL A 303 -2.23 10.20 16.63
N LEU A 304 -3.18 9.64 15.88
CA LEU A 304 -4.14 10.43 15.11
C LEU A 304 -5.11 11.20 16.02
N THR A 305 -5.60 10.59 17.10
CA THR A 305 -6.49 11.24 18.07
C THR A 305 -5.76 12.29 18.92
N TYR A 306 -4.45 12.17 19.11
CA TYR A 306 -3.65 13.15 19.83
C TYR A 306 -3.74 14.55 19.21
N TYR A 307 -3.69 14.69 17.89
CA TYR A 307 -3.68 16.00 17.22
C TYR A 307 -4.97 16.81 17.47
N PRO A 308 -6.18 16.30 17.22
CA PRO A 308 -7.42 16.99 17.55
C PRO A 308 -7.55 17.32 19.04
N VAL A 309 -7.22 16.37 19.92
CA VAL A 309 -7.36 16.57 21.38
C VAL A 309 -6.38 17.63 21.88
N SER A 310 -5.13 17.58 21.44
CA SER A 310 -4.10 18.58 21.77
C SER A 310 -4.48 19.96 21.26
N TYR A 311 -5.07 20.06 20.07
CA TYR A 311 -5.59 21.31 19.54
C TYR A 311 -6.73 21.87 20.40
N TYR A 312 -7.71 21.04 20.76
CA TYR A 312 -8.83 21.45 21.61
C TYR A 312 -8.37 21.92 22.99
N ILE A 313 -7.41 21.22 23.62
CA ILE A 313 -6.87 21.61 24.93
C ILE A 313 -6.15 22.96 24.86
N ARG A 314 -5.40 23.23 23.77
CA ARG A 314 -4.65 24.49 23.59
C ARG A 314 -5.56 25.68 23.25
N ASN A 315 -6.61 25.46 22.45
CA ASN A 315 -7.41 26.55 21.88
C ASN A 315 -8.84 26.65 22.44
N GLY A 316 -9.33 25.64 23.15
CA GLY A 316 -10.70 25.59 23.69
C GLY A 316 -11.79 25.32 22.65
N VAL A 317 -11.43 25.13 21.37
CA VAL A 317 -12.35 24.89 20.26
C VAL A 317 -11.82 23.79 19.34
N TRP A 318 -12.74 23.11 18.65
CA TRP A 318 -12.39 22.22 17.53
C TRP A 318 -12.13 23.06 16.27
N LEU A 319 -11.30 22.54 15.37
CA LEU A 319 -10.89 23.23 14.14
C LEU A 319 -11.97 23.19 13.06
#